data_AF-A0A6G4R5D9-F1
#
_entry.id   AF-A0A6G4R5D9-F1
#
_cell.length_a   1.000
_cell.length_b   1.000
_cell.length_c   1.000
_cell.angle_alpha   90.00
_cell.angle_beta   90.00
_cell.angle_gamma   90.00
#
_symmetry.space_group_name_H-M   'P 1'
#
loop_
_entity.id
_entity.type
_entity.pdbx_description
1 polymer ?
#
loop_
_entity_poly.entity_id
_entity_poly.type
_entity_poly.pdbx_seq_one_letter_code
_entity_poly.pdbx_strand_id
1 'polypeptide(L)'
;MTTAKTTPGLGIVLGAVLVVIGIAAYVLSDFASVTALIPAIFGVVIAALGLVGRQTDREQIAGYAIGVLALLGVLGSARGVPDVIALVTGGSVDSSVAAVAQGSMIVIGVVLLGAVARDLLAGRA
;
A
#
# COMPACT_ATOMS: atom_id res chain seq x y z
N MET A 1 10.86 12.76 26.22
CA MET A 1 9.81 12.83 25.17
C MET A 1 9.95 11.59 24.31
N THR A 2 9.06 10.62 24.47
CA THR A 2 8.99 9.43 23.59
C THR A 2 8.45 9.87 22.24
N THR A 3 9.32 9.98 21.24
CA THR A 3 8.93 10.32 19.87
C THR A 3 8.07 9.18 19.30
N ALA A 4 6.78 9.44 19.07
CA ALA A 4 5.82 8.45 18.58
C ALA A 4 6.28 7.79 17.25
N LYS A 5 6.05 6.48 17.09
CA LYS A 5 6.36 5.79 15.83
C LYS A 5 5.41 6.26 14.73
N THR A 6 5.99 6.60 13.58
CA THR A 6 5.23 7.15 12.45
C THR A 6 4.60 6.07 11.59
N THR A 7 5.19 4.87 11.53
CA THR A 7 4.75 3.80 10.63
C THR A 7 3.32 3.31 10.90
N PRO A 8 2.89 2.98 12.14
CA PRO A 8 1.53 2.49 12.38
C PRO A 8 0.45 3.51 12.00
N GLY A 9 0.69 4.80 12.29
CA GLY A 9 -0.22 5.88 11.90
C GLY A 9 -0.32 6.03 10.37
N LEU A 10 0.81 6.00 9.67
CA LEU A 10 0.85 6.00 8.21
C LEU A 10 0.19 4.77 7.61
N GLY A 11 0.37 3.59 8.21
CA GLY A 11 -0.30 2.35 7.80
C GLY A 11 -1.81 2.45 7.84
N ILE A 12 -2.39 3.05 8.89
CA ILE A 12 -3.85 3.28 8.97
C ILE A 12 -4.32 4.14 7.80
N VAL A 13 -3.70 5.31 7.59
CA VAL A 13 -4.12 6.28 6.58
C VAL A 13 -3.92 5.72 5.17
N LEU A 14 -2.71 5.26 4.86
CA LEU A 14 -2.38 4.77 3.53
C LEU A 14 -3.05 3.43 3.21
N GLY A 15 -3.27 2.59 4.22
CA GLY A 15 -4.07 1.38 4.09
C GLY A 15 -5.52 1.72 3.72
N ALA A 16 -6.15 2.68 4.41
CA ALA A 16 -7.50 3.14 4.07
C ALA A 16 -7.57 3.74 2.65
N VAL A 17 -6.55 4.49 2.23
CA VAL A 17 -6.45 5.01 0.86
C VAL A 17 -6.40 3.87 -0.17
N LEU A 18 -5.60 2.82 0.07
CA LEU A 18 -5.54 1.64 -0.80
C LEU A 18 -6.90 0.91 -0.88
N VAL A 19 -7.65 0.84 0.21
CA VAL A 19 -9.03 0.30 0.22
C VAL A 19 -9.92 1.09 -0.73
N VAL A 20 -9.93 2.41 -0.59
CA VAL A 20 -10.74 3.29 -1.45
C VAL A 20 -10.34 3.15 -2.91
N ILE A 21 -9.04 3.17 -3.21
CA ILE A 21 -8.53 3.04 -4.58
C ILE A 21 -8.94 1.70 -5.19
N GLY A 22 -8.75 0.58 -4.49
CA GLY A 22 -9.06 -0.75 -5.05
C GLY A 22 -10.56 -0.94 -5.28
N ILE A 23 -11.41 -0.48 -4.35
CA ILE A 23 -12.87 -0.54 -4.52
C ILE A 23 -13.30 0.37 -5.66
N ALA A 24 -12.81 1.61 -5.72
CA ALA A 24 -13.14 2.55 -6.78
C ALA A 24 -12.72 2.01 -8.15
N ALA A 25 -11.51 1.47 -8.26
CA ALA A 25 -11.01 0.85 -9.49
C ALA A 25 -11.94 -0.30 -9.94
N TYR A 26 -12.35 -1.18 -9.02
CA TYR A 26 -13.24 -2.28 -9.38
C TYR A 26 -14.61 -1.81 -9.88
N VAL A 27 -15.22 -0.82 -9.20
CA VAL A 27 -16.51 -0.24 -9.61
C VAL A 27 -16.38 0.52 -10.94
N LEU A 28 -15.34 1.33 -11.13
CA LEU A 28 -15.10 2.07 -12.38
C LEU A 28 -14.78 1.16 -13.57
N SER A 29 -14.36 -0.09 -13.31
CA SER A 29 -14.17 -1.10 -14.35
C SER A 29 -15.45 -1.87 -14.70
N ASP A 30 -16.62 -1.41 -14.25
CA ASP A 30 -17.89 -2.15 -14.35
C ASP A 30 -17.75 -3.60 -13.83
N PHE A 31 -17.01 -3.76 -12.74
CA PHE A 31 -16.74 -5.05 -12.10
C PHE A 31 -15.95 -6.06 -12.97
N ALA A 32 -15.33 -5.60 -14.07
CA ALA A 32 -14.56 -6.45 -14.97
C ALA A 32 -13.17 -6.83 -14.43
N SER A 33 -12.56 -5.99 -13.58
CA SER A 33 -11.17 -6.18 -13.11
C SER A 33 -11.09 -6.57 -11.64
N VAL A 34 -11.32 -7.85 -11.34
CA VAL A 34 -11.22 -8.39 -9.96
C VAL A 34 -9.81 -8.21 -9.38
N THR A 35 -8.78 -8.20 -10.22
CA THR A 35 -7.39 -7.96 -9.77
C THR A 35 -7.17 -6.53 -9.26
N ALA A 36 -8.03 -5.57 -9.63
CA ALA A 36 -8.00 -4.22 -9.07
C ALA A 36 -8.40 -4.16 -7.58
N LEU A 37 -8.96 -5.25 -7.02
CA LEU A 37 -9.24 -5.37 -5.59
C LEU A 37 -7.99 -5.70 -4.75
N ILE A 38 -6.88 -6.14 -5.36
CA ILE A 38 -5.67 -6.52 -4.64
C ILE A 38 -5.17 -5.39 -3.72
N PRO A 39 -5.04 -4.13 -4.19
CA PRO A 39 -4.73 -2.99 -3.31
C PRO A 39 -5.66 -2.88 -2.12
N ALA A 40 -6.98 -3.11 -2.29
CA ALA A 40 -7.92 -2.99 -1.19
C ALA A 40 -7.71 -4.07 -0.13
N ILE A 41 -7.43 -5.32 -0.53
CA ILE A 41 -7.13 -6.40 0.42
C ILE A 41 -5.89 -6.06 1.24
N PHE A 42 -4.81 -5.62 0.60
CA PHE A 42 -3.61 -5.17 1.30
C PHE A 42 -3.90 -3.97 2.20
N GLY A 43 -4.67 -3.01 1.71
CA GLY A 43 -5.07 -1.82 2.44
C GLY A 43 -5.79 -2.13 3.75
N VAL A 44 -6.74 -3.08 3.73
CA VAL A 44 -7.45 -3.54 4.93
C VAL A 44 -6.47 -4.12 5.95
N VAL A 45 -5.59 -5.03 5.52
CA VAL A 45 -4.65 -5.69 6.43
C VAL A 45 -3.64 -4.70 7.02
N ILE A 46 -3.09 -3.80 6.19
CA ILE A 46 -2.15 -2.76 6.63
C ILE A 46 -2.83 -1.81 7.63
N ALA A 47 -4.05 -1.36 7.36
CA ALA A 47 -4.77 -0.47 8.26
C ALA A 47 -5.11 -1.15 9.59
N ALA A 48 -5.53 -2.42 9.54
CA ALA A 48 -5.80 -3.22 10.73
C ALA A 48 -4.54 -3.42 11.60
N LEU A 49 -3.40 -3.72 10.98
CA LEU A 49 -2.12 -3.83 11.69
C LEU A 49 -1.71 -2.51 12.34
N GLY A 50 -1.88 -1.39 11.64
CA GLY A 50 -1.61 -0.06 12.19
C GLY A 50 -2.50 0.24 13.40
N LEU A 51 -3.79 -0.09 13.34
CA LEU A 51 -4.73 0.11 14.43
C LEU A 51 -4.40 -0.78 15.64
N VAL A 52 -4.20 -2.08 15.43
CA VAL A 52 -3.85 -3.04 16.50
C VAL A 52 -2.51 -2.71 17.13
N GLY A 53 -1.52 -2.31 16.33
CA GLY A 53 -0.20 -1.91 16.81
C GLY A 53 -0.26 -0.75 17.81
N ARG A 54 -1.14 0.24 17.55
CA ARG A 54 -1.35 1.38 18.45
C ARG A 54 -2.17 1.04 19.69
N GLN A 55 -3.09 0.08 19.61
CA GLN A 55 -3.92 -0.31 20.76
C GLN A 55 -3.20 -1.25 21.74
N THR A 56 -2.20 -2.00 21.28
CA THR A 56 -1.56 -3.06 22.07
C THR A 56 -0.14 -2.71 22.54
N ASP A 57 0.31 -1.46 22.32
CA ASP A 57 1.71 -1.03 22.48
C ASP A 57 2.73 -1.86 21.68
N ARG A 58 2.27 -2.66 20.71
CA ARG A 58 3.08 -3.51 19.81
C ARG A 58 3.38 -2.82 18.48
N GLU A 59 3.54 -1.51 18.51
CA GLU A 59 3.81 -0.68 17.32
C GLU A 59 5.03 -1.14 16.52
N GLN A 60 6.01 -1.77 17.19
CA GLN A 60 7.21 -2.34 16.57
C GLN A 60 6.90 -3.52 15.66
N ILE A 61 6.19 -4.52 16.20
CA ILE A 61 5.78 -5.72 15.46
C ILE A 61 4.84 -5.34 14.32
N ALA A 62 3.92 -4.40 14.58
CA ALA A 62 3.05 -3.86 13.55
C ALA A 62 3.84 -3.17 12.43
N GLY A 63 4.87 -2.39 12.76
CA GLY A 63 5.75 -1.75 11.78
C GLY A 63 6.44 -2.76 10.86
N TYR A 64 7.00 -3.85 11.41
CA TYR A 64 7.59 -4.92 10.60
C TYR A 64 6.58 -5.62 9.71
N ALA A 65 5.41 -5.97 10.25
CA ALA A 65 4.35 -6.62 9.47
C ALA A 65 3.85 -5.72 8.32
N ILE A 66 3.68 -4.42 8.58
CA ILE A 66 3.36 -3.43 7.54
C ILE A 66 4.47 -3.37 6.50
N GLY A 67 5.75 -3.36 6.91
CA GLY A 67 6.89 -3.36 6.00
C GLY A 67 6.93 -4.60 5.08
N VAL A 68 6.71 -5.78 5.65
CA VAL A 68 6.64 -7.04 4.87
C VAL A 68 5.50 -6.99 3.86
N LEU A 69 4.30 -6.55 4.27
CA LEU A 69 3.16 -6.42 3.34
C LEU A 69 3.41 -5.36 2.27
N ALA A 70 4.03 -4.23 2.61
CA ALA A 70 4.39 -3.21 1.65
C ALA A 70 5.39 -3.76 0.61
N LEU A 71 6.39 -4.53 1.05
CA LEU A 71 7.35 -5.19 0.15
C LEU A 71 6.66 -6.17 -0.79
N LEU A 72 5.81 -7.05 -0.26
CA LEU A 72 5.04 -8.00 -1.06
C LEU A 72 4.12 -7.28 -2.05
N GLY A 73 3.51 -6.17 -1.64
CA GLY A 73 2.66 -5.34 -2.47
C GLY A 73 3.40 -4.70 -3.65
N VAL A 74 4.60 -4.15 -3.40
CA VAL A 74 5.47 -3.59 -4.44
C VAL A 74 5.91 -4.68 -5.41
N LEU A 75 6.42 -5.81 -4.90
CA LEU A 75 6.91 -6.91 -5.74
C LEU A 75 5.77 -7.56 -6.55
N GLY A 76 4.61 -7.78 -5.92
CA GLY A 76 3.43 -8.35 -6.59
C GLY A 76 2.84 -7.43 -7.66
N SER A 77 3.07 -6.11 -7.56
CA SER A 77 2.60 -5.13 -8.52
C SER A 77 3.66 -4.75 -9.57
N ALA A 78 4.92 -5.21 -9.42
CA ALA A 78 6.02 -4.85 -10.30
C ALA A 78 5.78 -5.21 -11.78
N ARG A 79 4.99 -6.26 -12.04
CA ARG A 79 4.59 -6.65 -13.39
C ARG A 79 3.76 -5.60 -14.13
N GLY A 80 3.08 -4.70 -13.43
CA GLY A 80 2.30 -3.61 -14.02
C GLY A 80 3.10 -2.34 -14.29
N VAL A 81 4.40 -2.30 -13.96
CA VAL A 81 5.25 -1.13 -14.20
C VAL A 81 5.26 -0.71 -15.69
N PRO A 82 5.39 -1.64 -16.67
CA PRO A 82 5.31 -1.27 -18.08
C PRO A 82 3.97 -0.61 -18.44
N ASP A 83 2.84 -1.12 -17.95
CA ASP A 83 1.51 -0.56 -18.20
C ASP A 83 1.35 0.82 -17.56
N VAL A 84 1.87 1.00 -16.35
CA VAL A 84 1.89 2.32 -15.68
C VAL A 84 2.69 3.33 -16.49
N ILE A 85 3.87 2.94 -16.98
CA ILE A 85 4.70 3.81 -17.82
C ILE A 85 3.97 4.14 -19.12
N ALA A 86 3.45 3.13 -19.82
CA ALA A 86 2.73 3.31 -21.07
C ALA A 86 1.54 4.27 -20.88
N LEU A 87 0.75 4.08 -19.83
CA LEU A 87 -0.39 4.95 -19.52
C LEU A 87 0.03 6.40 -19.29
N VAL A 88 1.13 6.65 -18.57
CA VAL A 88 1.63 8.00 -18.28
C VAL A 88 2.24 8.67 -19.52
N THR A 89 2.83 7.89 -20.43
CA THR A 89 3.40 8.40 -21.69
C THR A 89 2.36 8.50 -22.83
N GLY A 90 1.09 8.23 -22.57
CA GLY A 90 0.00 8.29 -23.57
C GLY A 90 -0.10 7.09 -24.51
N GLY A 91 0.50 5.96 -24.13
CA GLY A 91 0.36 4.67 -24.81
C GLY A 91 -0.95 3.95 -24.49
N SER A 92 -1.23 2.88 -25.23
CA SER A 92 -2.38 2.00 -24.99
C SER A 92 -2.02 0.88 -24.02
N VAL A 93 -2.93 0.55 -23.11
CA VAL A 93 -2.81 -0.58 -22.18
C VAL A 93 -4.11 -1.38 -22.17
N ASP A 94 -4.02 -2.68 -21.89
CA ASP A 94 -5.18 -3.58 -21.86
C ASP A 94 -6.21 -3.16 -20.80
N SER A 95 -5.75 -2.64 -19.66
CA SER A 95 -6.61 -2.14 -18.60
C SER A 95 -5.97 -0.95 -17.87
N SER A 96 -6.40 0.26 -18.23
CA SER A 96 -5.95 1.49 -17.56
C SER A 96 -6.26 1.46 -16.06
N VAL A 97 -7.39 0.86 -15.69
CA VAL A 97 -7.81 0.73 -14.29
C VAL A 97 -6.87 -0.18 -13.50
N ALA A 98 -6.50 -1.33 -14.06
CA ALA A 98 -5.55 -2.24 -13.41
C ALA A 98 -4.15 -1.60 -13.29
N ALA A 99 -3.73 -0.84 -14.31
CA ALA A 99 -2.46 -0.10 -14.27
C ALA A 99 -2.48 0.95 -13.14
N VAL A 100 -3.55 1.75 -13.01
CA VAL A 100 -3.69 2.73 -11.91
C VAL A 100 -3.70 2.05 -10.55
N ALA A 101 -4.40 0.94 -10.41
CA ALA A 101 -4.47 0.17 -9.16
C ALA A 101 -3.07 -0.36 -8.75
N GLN A 102 -2.34 -0.96 -9.68
CA GLN A 102 -0.98 -1.46 -9.45
C GLN A 102 0.02 -0.33 -9.18
N GLY A 103 -0.04 0.77 -9.93
CA GLY A 103 0.78 1.96 -9.71
C GLY A 103 0.56 2.56 -8.32
N SER A 104 -0.70 2.66 -7.88
CA SER A 104 -1.04 3.14 -6.54
C SER A 104 -0.48 2.24 -5.45
N MET A 105 -0.56 0.91 -5.64
CA MET A 105 0.00 -0.07 -4.71
C MET A 105 1.53 0.07 -4.60
N ILE A 106 2.23 0.25 -5.73
CA ILE A 106 3.69 0.46 -5.75
C ILE A 106 4.04 1.74 -5.00
N VAL A 107 3.41 2.87 -5.34
CA VAL A 107 3.73 4.18 -4.75
C VAL A 107 3.51 4.14 -3.23
N ILE A 108 2.36 3.67 -2.79
CA ILE A 108 2.04 3.59 -1.36
C ILE A 108 2.94 2.59 -0.64
N GLY A 109 3.21 1.43 -1.25
CA GLY A 109 4.14 0.44 -0.70
C GLY A 109 5.55 1.00 -0.52
N VAL A 110 6.08 1.73 -1.50
CA VAL A 110 7.38 2.40 -1.40
C VAL A 110 7.40 3.45 -0.28
N VAL A 111 6.33 4.23 -0.13
CA VAL A 111 6.21 5.20 0.97
C VAL A 111 6.23 4.50 2.33
N LEU A 112 5.51 3.39 2.49
CA LEU A 112 5.49 2.61 3.73
C LEU A 112 6.86 1.97 4.03
N LEU A 113 7.55 1.44 3.01
CA LEU A 113 8.91 0.92 3.15
C LEU A 113 9.89 2.01 3.60
N GLY A 114 9.78 3.21 3.03
CA GLY A 114 10.57 4.37 3.45
C GLY A 114 10.30 4.75 4.91
N ALA A 115 9.04 4.69 5.36
CA ALA A 115 8.67 4.95 6.75
C ALA A 115 9.27 3.90 7.70
N VAL A 116 9.18 2.61 7.35
CA VAL A 116 9.79 1.51 8.12
C VAL A 116 11.31 1.66 8.18
N ALA A 117 11.97 1.95 7.06
CA ALA A 117 13.41 2.18 7.01
C ALA A 117 13.83 3.37 7.90
N ARG A 118 13.06 4.46 7.88
CA ARG A 118 13.29 5.61 8.75
C ARG A 118 13.12 5.26 10.24
N ASP A 119 12.14 4.42 10.58
CA ASP A 119 11.93 3.95 11.95
C ASP A 119 13.11 3.04 12.39
N LEU A 120 13.60 2.17 11.51
CA LEU A 120 14.80 1.34 11.74
C LEU A 120 16.07 2.18 11.96
N LEU A 121 16.37 3.11 11.06
CA LEU A 121 17.57 3.96 11.13
C LEU A 121 17.57 4.87 12.36
N ALA A 122 16.39 5.25 12.85
CA ALA A 122 16.26 6.06 14.05
C ALA A 122 16.26 5.24 15.35
N GLY A 123 16.45 3.90 15.29
CA GLY A 123 16.38 3.03 16.46
C GLY A 123 14.98 2.93 17.07
N ARG A 124 13.94 3.16 16.26
CA ARG A 124 12.51 3.15 16.66
C ARG A 124 11.78 1.87 16.22
N ALA A 125 12.51 0.88 15.72
CA ALA A 125 11.97 -0.39 15.25
C ALA A 125 12.49 -1.56 16.06
#